data_AF-A0A7Z0LXQ3-F1
#
_entry.id   AF-A0A7Z0LXQ3-F1
#
_cell.length_a   1.000
_cell.length_b   1.000
_cell.length_c   1.000
_cell.angle_alpha   90.00
_cell.angle_beta   90.00
_cell.angle_gamma   90.00
#
_symmetry.space_group_name_H-M   'P 1'
#
loop_
_entity.id
_entity.type
_entity.pdbx_description
1 polymer ?
#
loop_
_entity_poly.entity_id
_entity_poly.type
_entity_poly.pdbx_seq_one_letter_code
_entity_poly.pdbx_strand_id
1 'polypeptide(L)'
;MSSENARSFSVSRGSILDGEYTLEIHPDAFADTANHESLQRVKNERKYNVRIKQHDLYLLDALAEHEGVPRSVLINKLLHDVLHDELMSIPDRDARALLAKTADECATYDALSRPWVVDAIGSECQDLLENILAFNVPYEMMPEPGVPEDAYNSDTFIGIKEKLAGVKK
;
A
#
# COMPACT_ATOMS: atom_id res chain seq x y z
N MET A 1 -19.88 32.27 22.29
CA MET A 1 -18.84 32.58 21.29
C MET A 1 -17.52 32.26 21.97
N SER A 2 -17.13 30.98 21.93
CA SER A 2 -16.10 30.41 22.82
C SER A 2 -14.72 30.48 22.17
N SER A 3 -13.79 31.16 22.83
CA SER A 3 -12.39 31.37 22.46
C SER A 3 -11.52 30.14 22.76
N GLU A 4 -11.93 28.93 22.35
CA GLU A 4 -11.28 27.67 22.74
C GLU A 4 -10.17 27.18 21.77
N ASN A 5 -10.02 27.78 20.59
CA ASN A 5 -9.14 27.26 19.53
C ASN A 5 -7.88 28.10 19.21
N ALA A 6 -7.59 29.11 20.01
CA ALA A 6 -6.35 29.89 19.90
C ALA A 6 -5.31 29.37 20.91
N ARG A 7 -4.18 28.85 20.43
CA ARG A 7 -3.04 28.47 21.27
C ARG A 7 -1.87 29.37 20.98
N SER A 8 -1.39 30.06 22.01
CA SER A 8 -0.18 30.87 21.93
C SER A 8 1.00 30.10 22.51
N PHE A 9 2.14 30.16 21.84
CA PHE A 9 3.39 29.64 22.37
C PHE A 9 4.54 30.59 22.03
N SER A 10 5.49 30.69 22.96
CA SER A 10 6.70 31.49 22.79
C SER A 10 7.89 30.57 22.52
N VAL A 11 8.67 30.94 21.52
CA VAL A 11 9.93 30.27 21.21
C VAL A 11 11.05 31.25 21.52
N SER A 12 11.96 30.86 22.41
CA SER A 12 13.13 31.65 22.79
C SER A 12 14.36 30.74 22.79
N ARG A 13 15.03 30.65 21.64
CA ARG A 13 16.25 29.84 21.46
C ARG A 13 17.42 30.62 20.85
N GLY A 14 17.41 31.94 20.89
CA GLY A 14 18.47 32.78 20.34
C GLY A 14 18.54 32.73 18.82
N SER A 15 17.41 32.46 18.15
CA SER A 15 17.30 32.31 16.70
C SER A 15 16.42 33.41 16.10
N ILE A 16 16.46 33.56 14.78
CA ILE A 16 15.68 34.55 14.00
C ILE A 16 14.15 34.28 14.11
N LEU A 17 13.78 33.12 14.65
CA LEU A 17 12.41 32.67 14.91
C LEU A 17 12.00 32.86 16.38
N ASP A 18 12.75 33.68 17.13
CA ASP A 18 12.37 34.02 18.50
C ASP A 18 11.21 35.01 18.48
N GLY A 19 10.09 34.63 19.10
CA GLY A 19 8.87 35.43 19.08
C GLY A 19 7.69 34.76 19.78
N GLU A 20 6.63 35.54 20.00
CA GLU A 20 5.33 35.02 20.42
C GLU A 20 4.48 34.69 19.20
N TYR A 21 4.08 33.43 19.08
CA TYR A 21 3.26 32.94 17.99
C TYR A 21 1.86 32.60 18.51
N THR A 22 0.85 33.06 17.79
CA THR A 22 -0.56 32.74 18.03
C THR A 22 -1.05 31.86 16.89
N LEU A 23 -1.36 30.60 17.20
CA LEU A 23 -2.01 29.68 16.27
C LEU A 23 -3.51 29.73 16.50
N GLU A 24 -4.25 30.25 15.52
CA GLU A 24 -5.71 30.18 15.49
C GLU A 24 -6.13 29.03 14.58
N ILE A 25 -6.71 27.98 15.18
CA ILE A 25 -7.26 26.86 14.42
C ILE A 25 -8.71 27.20 14.10
N HIS A 26 -9.04 27.39 12.82
CA HIS A 26 -10.40 27.55 12.34
C HIS A 26 -10.94 26.18 11.88
N PRO A 27 -11.74 25.47 12.69
CA PRO A 27 -12.25 24.14 12.34
C PRO A 27 -13.11 24.17 11.07
N ASP A 28 -13.79 25.29 10.86
CA ASP A 28 -14.71 25.49 9.73
C ASP A 28 -13.98 25.50 8.38
N ALA A 29 -12.69 25.87 8.34
CA ALA A 29 -11.87 25.78 7.13
C ALA A 29 -11.56 24.33 6.72
N PHE A 30 -11.67 23.38 7.65
CA PHE A 30 -11.51 21.94 7.38
C PHE A 30 -12.83 21.27 6.97
N ALA A 31 -13.97 21.90 7.24
CA ALA A 31 -15.28 21.38 6.84
C ALA A 31 -15.49 21.47 5.32
N ASP A 32 -14.98 22.53 4.67
CA ASP A 32 -15.13 22.74 3.22
C ASP A 32 -14.19 21.87 2.36
N THR A 33 -13.15 21.28 2.96
CA THR A 33 -12.31 20.26 2.30
C THR A 33 -12.82 18.84 2.55
N ALA A 34 -13.75 18.66 3.48
CA ALA A 34 -14.53 17.43 3.66
C ALA A 34 -15.71 17.35 2.68
N ASN A 35 -15.49 17.78 1.43
CA ASN A 35 -16.16 17.10 0.33
C ASN A 35 -15.67 15.66 0.37
N HIS A 36 -16.40 14.84 1.13
CA HIS A 36 -16.49 13.43 0.88
C HIS A 36 -16.91 13.32 -0.59
N GLU A 37 -15.93 13.28 -1.50
CA GLU A 37 -16.03 12.40 -2.63
C GLU A 37 -16.43 11.08 -2.00
N SER A 38 -17.73 10.81 -2.08
CA SER A 38 -18.34 9.58 -1.61
C SER A 38 -17.39 8.51 -2.08
N LEU A 39 -16.73 7.82 -1.14
CA LEU A 39 -15.85 6.70 -1.42
C LEU A 39 -16.69 5.74 -2.26
N GLN A 40 -16.63 5.92 -3.57
CA GLN A 40 -17.38 5.14 -4.52
C GLN A 40 -16.68 3.81 -4.42
N ARG A 41 -17.21 2.94 -3.55
CA ARG A 41 -16.85 1.53 -3.53
C ARG A 41 -17.06 1.07 -4.96
N VAL A 42 -15.98 0.99 -5.72
CA VAL A 42 -16.02 0.52 -7.10
C VAL A 42 -16.36 -0.95 -6.97
N LYS A 43 -17.66 -1.25 -6.99
CA LYS A 43 -18.21 -2.54 -6.63
C LYS A 43 -18.11 -3.46 -7.84
N ASN A 44 -16.88 -3.76 -8.25
CA ASN A 44 -16.60 -4.81 -9.22
C ASN A 44 -16.54 -6.16 -8.49
N GLU A 45 -17.67 -6.59 -7.92
CA GLU A 45 -17.81 -7.91 -7.30
C GLU A 45 -17.89 -8.98 -8.39
N ARG A 46 -16.74 -9.35 -8.96
CA ARG A 46 -16.65 -10.55 -9.81
C ARG A 46 -16.97 -11.78 -8.94
N LYS A 47 -18.00 -12.52 -9.32
CA LYS A 47 -18.40 -13.75 -8.63
C LYS A 47 -17.76 -14.95 -9.30
N TYR A 48 -17.08 -15.78 -8.52
CA TYR A 48 -16.43 -17.00 -8.98
C TYR A 48 -17.09 -18.22 -8.36
N ASN A 49 -17.29 -19.26 -9.15
CA ASN A 49 -17.80 -20.55 -8.68
C ASN A 49 -16.61 -21.47 -8.38
N VAL A 50 -16.38 -21.77 -7.10
CA VAL A 50 -15.26 -22.62 -6.65
C VAL A 50 -15.80 -23.99 -6.25
N ARG A 51 -15.11 -25.06 -6.66
CA ARG A 51 -15.42 -26.43 -6.24
C ARG A 51 -14.56 -26.80 -5.04
N ILE A 52 -15.20 -27.08 -3.91
CA ILE A 52 -14.55 -27.44 -2.64
C ILE A 52 -15.06 -28.81 -2.21
N LYS A 53 -14.19 -29.63 -1.62
CA LYS A 53 -14.60 -30.94 -1.11
C LYS A 53 -15.53 -30.77 0.10
N GLN A 54 -16.45 -31.70 0.28
CA GLN A 54 -17.49 -31.58 1.31
C GLN A 54 -16.95 -31.49 2.74
N HIS A 55 -15.88 -32.21 3.07
CA HIS A 55 -15.25 -32.14 4.40
C HIS A 55 -14.59 -30.79 4.67
N ASP A 56 -13.89 -30.24 3.67
CA ASP A 56 -13.27 -28.92 3.76
C ASP A 56 -14.35 -27.83 3.89
N LEU A 57 -15.51 -28.02 3.26
CA LEU A 57 -16.65 -27.12 3.40
C LEU A 57 -17.14 -27.04 4.86
N TYR A 58 -17.30 -28.19 5.52
CA TYR A 58 -17.70 -28.21 6.93
C TYR A 58 -16.68 -27.54 7.84
N LEU A 59 -15.39 -27.74 7.57
CA LEU A 59 -14.32 -27.05 8.30
C LEU A 59 -14.39 -25.53 8.11
N LEU A 60 -14.57 -25.08 6.87
CA LEU A 60 -14.71 -23.65 6.55
C LEU A 60 -15.94 -23.03 7.23
N ASP A 61 -17.06 -23.75 7.27
CA ASP A 61 -18.27 -23.28 7.95
C ASP A 61 -18.03 -23.16 9.47
N ALA A 62 -17.38 -24.15 10.10
CA ALA A 62 -17.04 -24.10 11.53
C ALA A 62 -16.07 -22.97 11.87
N LEU A 63 -15.06 -22.72 11.01
CA LEU A 63 -14.12 -21.61 11.18
C LEU A 63 -14.79 -20.25 10.98
N ALA A 64 -15.68 -20.14 9.98
CA ALA A 64 -16.45 -18.93 9.72
C ALA A 64 -17.38 -18.59 10.90
N GLU A 65 -18.03 -19.60 11.48
CA GLU A 65 -18.84 -19.45 12.69
C GLU A 65 -18.00 -19.02 13.90
N HIS A 66 -16.83 -19.62 14.08
CA HIS A 66 -15.91 -19.28 15.18
C HIS A 66 -15.38 -17.83 15.09
N GLU A 67 -15.03 -17.37 13.88
CA GLU A 67 -14.55 -15.99 13.65
C GLU A 67 -15.70 -14.97 13.51
N GLY A 68 -16.95 -15.41 13.38
CA GLY A 68 -18.12 -14.54 13.20
C GLY A 68 -18.15 -13.82 11.85
N VAL A 69 -17.47 -14.35 10.84
CA VAL A 69 -17.35 -13.76 9.49
C VAL A 69 -18.04 -14.63 8.44
N PRO A 70 -18.57 -14.06 7.35
CA PRO A 70 -19.14 -14.88 6.29
C PRO A 70 -18.05 -15.70 5.60
N ARG A 71 -18.38 -16.93 5.19
CA ARG A 71 -17.47 -17.87 4.53
C ARG A 71 -16.68 -17.25 3.36
N SER A 72 -17.31 -16.39 2.56
CA SER A 72 -16.62 -15.72 1.43
C SER A 72 -15.48 -14.81 1.89
N VAL A 73 -15.64 -14.13 3.03
CA VAL A 73 -14.58 -13.29 3.61
C VAL A 73 -13.44 -14.16 4.12
N LEU A 74 -13.75 -15.29 4.78
CA LEU A 74 -12.73 -16.24 5.22
C LEU A 74 -11.94 -16.81 4.04
N ILE A 75 -12.61 -17.23 2.97
CA ILE A 75 -11.96 -17.74 1.76
C ILE A 75 -11.07 -16.67 1.11
N ASN A 76 -11.56 -15.43 1.01
CA ASN A 76 -10.78 -14.33 0.44
C ASN A 76 -9.54 -14.03 1.28
N LYS A 77 -9.65 -14.08 2.62
CA LYS A 77 -8.52 -13.92 3.54
C LYS A 77 -7.48 -15.03 3.34
N LEU A 78 -7.91 -16.30 3.32
CA LEU A 78 -7.01 -17.43 3.08
C LEU A 78 -6.31 -17.34 1.71
N LEU A 79 -7.05 -16.97 0.67
CA LEU A 79 -6.48 -16.77 -0.66
C LEU A 79 -5.47 -15.61 -0.67
N HIS A 80 -5.80 -14.50 0.00
CA HIS A 80 -4.90 -13.37 0.13
C HIS A 80 -3.60 -13.80 0.82
N ASP A 81 -3.68 -14.50 1.94
CA ASP A 81 -2.51 -14.94 2.72
C ASP A 81 -1.62 -15.88 1.90
N VAL A 82 -2.22 -16.87 1.23
CA VAL A 82 -1.46 -17.80 0.37
C VAL A 82 -0.77 -17.06 -0.79
N LEU A 83 -1.47 -16.16 -1.47
CA LEU A 83 -0.88 -15.42 -2.59
C LEU A 83 0.19 -14.44 -2.14
N HIS A 84 0.00 -13.82 -0.97
CA HIS A 84 0.97 -12.92 -0.38
C HIS A 84 2.24 -13.68 0.03
N ASP A 85 2.12 -14.86 0.64
CA ASP A 85 3.28 -15.70 0.98
C ASP A 85 4.05 -16.15 -0.27
N GLU A 86 3.34 -16.54 -1.33
CA GLU A 86 3.95 -16.86 -2.62
C GLU A 86 4.67 -15.65 -3.23
N LEU A 87 4.08 -14.45 -3.16
CA LEU A 87 4.73 -13.21 -3.58
C LEU A 87 6.02 -12.95 -2.79
N MET A 88 5.97 -13.08 -1.46
CA MET A 88 7.12 -12.88 -0.59
C MET A 88 8.21 -13.94 -0.75
N SER A 89 7.85 -15.12 -1.25
CA SER A 89 8.81 -16.20 -1.53
C SER A 89 9.76 -15.89 -2.70
N ILE A 90 9.40 -14.95 -3.60
CA ILE A 90 10.23 -14.55 -4.74
C ILE A 90 11.49 -13.84 -4.21
N PRO A 91 12.71 -14.40 -4.35
CA PRO A 91 13.91 -13.83 -3.74
C PRO A 91 14.33 -12.50 -4.40
N ASP A 92 13.98 -12.34 -5.67
CA ASP A 92 14.27 -11.16 -6.47
C ASP A 92 13.29 -10.03 -6.15
N ARG A 93 13.82 -8.95 -5.59
CA ARG A 93 13.02 -7.84 -5.05
C ARG A 93 12.36 -7.03 -6.16
N ASP A 94 13.10 -6.68 -7.20
CA ASP A 94 12.57 -5.92 -8.33
C ASP A 94 11.49 -6.72 -9.06
N ALA A 95 11.71 -8.03 -9.23
CA ALA A 95 10.74 -8.92 -9.86
C ALA A 95 9.46 -9.06 -9.01
N ARG A 96 9.60 -9.11 -7.68
CA ARG A 96 8.48 -9.10 -6.73
C ARG A 96 7.71 -7.79 -6.80
N ALA A 97 8.39 -6.65 -6.77
CA ALA A 97 7.78 -5.32 -6.87
C ALA A 97 7.03 -5.14 -8.21
N LEU A 98 7.61 -5.61 -9.31
CA LEU A 98 6.96 -5.61 -10.63
C LEU A 98 5.66 -6.41 -10.63
N LEU A 99 5.68 -7.61 -10.06
CA LEU A 99 4.50 -8.47 -9.98
C LEU A 99 3.41 -7.84 -9.10
N ALA A 100 3.80 -7.30 -7.94
CA ALA A 100 2.90 -6.62 -7.02
C ALA A 100 2.25 -5.39 -7.67
N LYS A 101 3.04 -4.54 -8.34
CA LYS A 101 2.52 -3.39 -9.09
C LYS A 101 1.54 -3.80 -10.19
N THR A 102 1.87 -4.86 -10.93
CA THR A 102 0.99 -5.33 -12.01
C THR A 102 -0.31 -5.91 -11.46
N ALA A 103 -0.26 -6.61 -10.33
CA ALA A 103 -1.44 -7.06 -9.61
C ALA A 103 -2.28 -5.88 -9.12
N ASP A 104 -1.64 -4.84 -8.58
CA ASP A 104 -2.29 -3.61 -8.14
C ASP A 104 -3.01 -2.87 -9.28
N GLU A 105 -2.39 -2.79 -10.46
CA GLU A 105 -3.00 -2.20 -11.66
C GLU A 105 -4.20 -3.00 -12.18
N CYS A 106 -4.21 -4.31 -11.96
CA CYS A 106 -5.33 -5.19 -12.32
C CYS A 106 -6.43 -5.21 -11.24
N ALA A 107 -6.08 -4.84 -10.01
CA ALA A 107 -6.98 -4.83 -8.88
C ALA A 107 -7.81 -3.55 -8.85
N THR A 108 -9.00 -3.65 -8.27
CA THR A 108 -9.85 -2.49 -7.99
C THR A 108 -9.93 -2.35 -6.49
N TYR A 109 -9.03 -1.52 -5.95
CA TYR A 109 -8.95 -1.26 -4.52
C TYR A 109 -10.14 -0.46 -4.02
N ASP A 110 -10.63 -0.80 -2.83
CA ASP A 110 -11.45 0.12 -2.06
C ASP A 110 -10.55 1.13 -1.33
N ALA A 111 -11.14 2.17 -0.75
CA ALA A 111 -10.37 3.23 -0.11
C ALA A 111 -9.65 2.83 1.19
N LEU A 112 -9.93 1.64 1.73
CA LEU A 112 -9.30 1.11 2.95
C LEU A 112 -8.31 -0.01 2.65
N SER A 113 -8.29 -0.52 1.42
CA SER A 113 -7.40 -1.59 0.99
C SER A 113 -6.00 -1.06 0.72
N ARG A 114 -5.02 -1.84 1.15
CA ARG A 114 -3.60 -1.54 1.00
C ARG A 114 -3.08 -2.24 -0.27
N PRO A 115 -2.44 -1.51 -1.20
CA PRO A 115 -1.84 -2.11 -2.38
C PRO A 115 -0.70 -3.08 -2.03
N TRP A 116 -0.55 -4.15 -2.80
CA TRP A 116 0.47 -5.17 -2.60
C TRP A 116 1.88 -4.65 -2.81
N VAL A 117 2.06 -3.60 -3.62
CA VAL A 117 3.38 -2.98 -3.80
C VAL A 117 3.95 -2.53 -2.46
N VAL A 118 3.12 -2.02 -1.54
CA VAL A 118 3.55 -1.53 -0.22
C VAL A 118 4.12 -2.67 0.63
N ASP A 119 3.55 -3.86 0.50
CA ASP A 119 4.05 -5.04 1.20
C ASP A 119 5.33 -5.56 0.53
N ALA A 120 5.41 -5.51 -0.80
CA ALA A 120 6.57 -5.98 -1.56
C ALA A 120 7.84 -5.16 -1.31
N ILE A 121 7.73 -3.83 -1.21
CA ILE A 121 8.86 -2.89 -1.05
C ILE A 121 9.04 -2.39 0.39
N GLY A 122 8.24 -2.86 1.34
CA GLY A 122 8.12 -2.26 2.67
C GLY A 122 9.45 -2.09 3.43
N SER A 123 10.37 -3.06 3.29
CA SER A 123 11.70 -2.96 3.89
C SER A 123 12.58 -1.89 3.23
N GLU A 124 12.45 -1.67 1.93
CA GLU A 124 13.24 -0.70 1.17
C GLU A 124 12.77 0.72 1.46
N CYS A 125 11.46 0.91 1.64
CA CYS A 125 10.92 2.18 2.12
C CYS A 125 11.47 2.54 3.51
N GLN A 126 11.68 1.54 4.38
CA GLN A 126 12.29 1.76 5.70
C GLN A 126 13.76 2.18 5.56
N ASP A 127 14.54 1.48 4.74
CA ASP A 127 15.94 1.81 4.47
C ASP A 127 16.08 3.22 3.83
N LEU A 128 15.20 3.54 2.87
CA LEU A 128 15.13 4.85 2.24
C LEU A 128 14.79 5.95 3.25
N LEU A 129 13.81 5.69 4.13
CA LEU A 129 13.42 6.62 5.19
C LEU A 129 14.57 6.87 6.16
N GLU A 130 15.27 5.81 6.58
CA GLU A 130 16.46 5.93 7.44
C GLU A 130 17.54 6.78 6.78
N ASN A 131 17.82 6.55 5.49
CA ASN A 131 18.80 7.33 4.73
C ASN A 131 18.40 8.82 4.62
N ILE A 132 17.13 9.10 4.35
CA ILE A 132 16.62 10.48 4.31
C ILE A 132 16.78 11.15 5.66
N LEU A 133 16.42 10.47 6.75
CA LEU A 133 16.48 11.05 8.10
C LEU A 133 17.92 11.23 8.61
N ALA A 134 18.82 10.30 8.27
CA ALA A 134 20.20 10.33 8.74
C ALA A 134 21.11 11.23 7.88
N PHE A 135 20.90 11.26 6.57
CA PHE A 135 21.83 11.88 5.61
C PHE A 135 21.19 12.95 4.72
N ASN A 136 19.86 13.16 4.78
CA ASN A 136 19.11 14.08 3.91
C ASN A 136 19.36 13.82 2.41
N VAL A 137 19.59 12.56 2.04
CA VAL A 137 19.78 12.12 0.65
C VAL A 137 18.92 10.87 0.43
N PRO A 138 17.93 10.92 -0.47
CA PRO A 138 17.32 9.71 -1.00
C PRO A 138 18.36 9.08 -1.93
N TYR A 139 19.05 8.03 -1.49
CA TYR A 139 20.01 7.35 -2.36
C TYR A 139 19.26 6.50 -3.39
N GLU A 140 19.58 6.62 -4.67
CA GLU A 140 19.38 5.56 -5.66
C GLU A 140 20.24 5.84 -6.90
N MET A 141 20.92 4.81 -7.40
CA MET A 141 21.78 4.89 -8.59
C MET A 141 20.98 5.43 -9.79
N MET A 142 21.44 6.53 -10.38
CA MET A 142 20.99 6.88 -11.74
C MET A 142 21.62 5.89 -12.72
N PRO A 143 20.86 5.32 -13.67
CA PRO A 143 21.46 4.50 -14.72
C PRO A 143 22.47 5.36 -15.50
N GLU A 144 23.67 4.83 -15.69
CA GLU A 144 24.70 5.54 -16.44
C GLU A 144 24.22 5.81 -17.87
N PRO A 145 24.37 7.05 -18.39
CA PRO A 145 23.91 7.39 -19.72
C PRO A 145 24.62 6.53 -20.77
N GLY A 146 23.84 5.75 -21.53
CA GLY A 146 24.34 4.88 -22.60
C GLY A 146 24.34 3.38 -22.28
N VAL A 147 24.01 2.99 -21.04
CA VAL A 147 23.79 1.59 -20.67
C VAL A 147 22.36 1.18 -21.06
N PRO A 148 22.16 0.02 -21.73
CA PRO A 148 20.82 -0.48 -22.04
C PRO A 148 19.95 -0.61 -20.78
N GLU A 149 18.66 -0.25 -20.85
CA GLU A 149 17.74 -0.31 -19.71
C GLU A 149 17.67 -1.71 -19.06
N ASP A 150 17.83 -2.77 -19.85
CA ASP A 150 17.79 -4.14 -19.36
C ASP A 150 19.11 -4.63 -18.74
N ALA A 151 20.20 -3.86 -18.83
CA ALA A 151 21.49 -4.27 -18.28
C ALA A 151 21.52 -4.34 -16.75
N TYR A 152 20.58 -3.65 -16.10
CA TYR A 152 20.41 -3.66 -14.64
C TYR A 152 19.35 -4.65 -14.18
N ASN A 153 18.57 -5.21 -15.11
CA ASN A 153 17.47 -6.11 -14.80
C ASN A 153 17.99 -7.55 -14.66
N SER A 154 17.52 -8.25 -13.62
CA SER A 154 17.81 -9.66 -13.46
C SER A 154 17.07 -10.54 -14.48
N ASP A 155 17.56 -11.75 -14.71
CA ASP A 155 16.89 -12.75 -15.56
C ASP A 155 15.46 -13.06 -15.06
N THR A 156 15.26 -13.08 -13.73
CA THR A 156 13.95 -13.30 -13.12
C THR A 156 12.99 -12.16 -13.43
N PHE A 157 13.45 -10.91 -13.31
CA PHE A 157 12.66 -9.73 -13.61
C PHE A 157 12.23 -9.72 -15.09
N ILE A 158 13.17 -9.98 -16.00
CA ILE A 158 12.90 -10.03 -17.44
C ILE A 158 11.90 -11.14 -17.74
N GLY A 159 12.09 -12.35 -17.18
CA GLY A 159 11.17 -13.46 -17.38
C GLY A 159 9.76 -13.21 -16.85
N ILE A 160 9.60 -12.49 -15.73
CA ILE A 160 8.28 -12.08 -15.22
C ILE A 160 7.68 -10.98 -16.11
N LYS A 161 8.46 -9.96 -16.49
CA LYS A 161 8.03 -8.86 -17.37
C LYS A 161 7.49 -9.38 -18.71
N GLU A 162 8.18 -10.32 -19.34
CA GLU A 162 7.73 -10.96 -20.59
C GLU A 162 6.43 -11.74 -20.42
N LYS A 163 6.31 -12.53 -19.33
CA LYS A 163 5.08 -13.27 -19.04
C LYS A 163 3.89 -12.35 -18.78
N LEU A 164 4.11 -11.26 -18.06
CA LEU A 164 3.07 -10.26 -17.75
C LEU A 164 2.70 -9.41 -18.97
N ALA A 165 3.60 -9.21 -19.93
CA ALA A 165 3.28 -8.51 -21.18
C ALA A 165 2.17 -9.23 -21.99
N GLY A 166 2.10 -10.56 -21.90
CA GLY A 166 1.03 -11.37 -22.50
C GLY A 166 -0.31 -11.32 -21.76
N VAL A 167 -0.37 -10.70 -20.58
CA VAL A 167 -1.58 -10.62 -19.74
C VAL A 167 -2.37 -9.32 -20.01
N LYS A 168 -1.88 -8.43 -20.89
CA LYS A 168 -2.56 -7.15 -21.18
C LYS A 168 -3.84 -7.32 -22.02
N LYS A 169 -4.96 -7.10 -21.31
CA LYS A 169 -6.38 -6.85 -21.68
C LYS A 169 -7.18 -8.01 -22.26
#